data_AF-A0AAD8A0S8-F1
#
_entry.id   AF-A0AAD8A0S8-F1
#
_cell.length_a   1.000
_cell.length_b   1.000
_cell.length_c   1.000
_cell.angle_alpha   90.00
_cell.angle_beta   90.00
_cell.angle_gamma   90.00
#
_symmetry.space_group_name_H-M   'P 1'
#
loop_
_entity.id
_entity.type
_entity.pdbx_description
1 polymer ?
#
loop_
_entity_poly.entity_id
_entity_poly.type
_entity_poly.pdbx_seq_one_letter_code
_entity_poly.pdbx_strand_id
1 'polypeptide(L)'
;DPMVMLRVVTAVGTIKQEKLLEKFCAEYGLRSKAVQEIAELQWRLAKEAYGKIPELNLHFRLEMVPPSDIQCKLLRQIMLIGMPDHVAKKIPRSELKKHEVAKWRYAAYRCTEMEEPVFIHPISVFKESPPEWLVYQEIFETSEKFMKGITAIEPEWLPIYARGLCNLSAPLDAPLPRFDEKSEKMYCYVRGTFGKHTVLIVYFRDGYSVLTFKLHYFLITSVYHFLFLYFSILL
;
A
#
# COMPACT_ATOMS: atom_id res chain seq x y z
N ASP A 1 -12.48 2.50 8.40
CA ASP A 1 -11.08 2.32 7.97
C ASP A 1 -10.38 1.31 8.87
N PRO A 2 -9.68 0.30 8.30
CA PRO A 2 -9.20 -0.87 9.07
C PRO A 2 -8.28 -0.51 10.24
N MET A 3 -7.39 0.48 10.06
CA MET A 3 -6.45 0.88 11.12
C MET A 3 -7.16 1.48 12.35
N VAL A 4 -8.29 2.15 12.16
CA VAL A 4 -9.11 2.66 13.27
C VAL A 4 -9.77 1.50 14.01
N MET A 5 -10.31 0.53 13.27
CA MET A 5 -10.93 -0.66 13.85
C MET A 5 -9.91 -1.48 14.66
N LEU A 6 -8.68 -1.62 14.15
CA LEU A 6 -7.62 -2.32 14.86
C LEU A 6 -7.33 -1.69 16.23
N ARG A 7 -7.26 -0.35 16.30
CA ARG A 7 -7.09 0.36 17.58
C ARG A 7 -8.23 0.09 18.55
N VAL A 8 -9.47 0.13 18.07
CA VAL A 8 -10.65 -0.18 18.90
C VAL A 8 -10.57 -1.59 19.46
N VAL A 9 -10.24 -2.58 18.62
CA VAL A 9 -10.17 -3.98 19.05
C VAL A 9 -9.01 -4.20 20.03
N THR A 10 -7.85 -3.56 19.83
CA THR A 10 -6.75 -3.63 20.81
C THR A 10 -7.16 -3.03 22.16
N ALA A 11 -7.87 -1.89 22.17
CA ALA A 11 -8.34 -1.27 23.41
C ALA A 11 -9.35 -2.16 24.14
N VAL A 12 -10.32 -2.70 23.41
CA VAL A 12 -11.32 -3.65 23.94
C VAL A 12 -10.67 -4.89 24.53
N GLY A 13 -9.65 -5.45 23.88
CA GLY A 13 -8.98 -6.69 24.33
C GLY A 13 -8.34 -6.56 25.72
N THR A 14 -8.08 -5.33 26.20
CA THR A 14 -7.57 -5.07 27.56
C THR A 14 -8.68 -5.05 28.63
N ILE A 15 -9.94 -4.90 28.23
CA ILE A 15 -11.09 -4.75 29.13
C ILE A 15 -11.65 -6.13 29.49
N LYS A 16 -11.37 -6.60 30.71
CA LYS A 16 -11.84 -7.92 31.20
C LYS A 16 -13.24 -7.90 31.81
N GLN A 17 -13.75 -6.73 32.18
CA GLN A 17 -15.05 -6.59 32.84
C GLN A 17 -16.13 -6.18 31.83
N GLU A 18 -17.20 -6.98 31.72
CA GLU A 18 -18.31 -6.70 30.79
C GLU A 18 -18.96 -5.34 31.03
N LYS A 19 -19.19 -4.95 32.28
CA LYS A 19 -19.74 -3.62 32.62
C LYS A 19 -18.86 -2.46 32.16
N LEU A 20 -17.53 -2.66 32.18
CA LEU A 20 -16.58 -1.66 31.70
C LEU A 20 -16.55 -1.63 30.17
N LEU A 21 -16.69 -2.79 29.53
CA LEU A 21 -16.80 -2.91 28.09
C LEU A 21 -18.05 -2.20 27.56
N GLU A 22 -19.21 -2.38 28.22
CA GLU A 22 -20.45 -1.69 27.84
C GLU A 22 -20.33 -0.18 27.96
N LYS A 23 -19.72 0.32 29.04
CA LYS A 23 -19.44 1.76 29.22
C LYS A 23 -18.52 2.30 28.14
N PHE A 24 -17.42 1.61 27.86
CA PHE A 24 -16.49 1.97 26.78
C PHE A 24 -17.20 1.99 25.42
N CYS A 25 -18.02 0.98 25.13
CA CYS A 25 -18.78 0.92 23.90
C CYS A 25 -19.78 2.09 23.79
N ALA A 26 -20.47 2.42 24.88
CA ALA A 26 -21.40 3.55 24.92
C ALA A 26 -20.69 4.91 24.72
N GLU A 27 -19.51 5.09 25.31
CA GLU A 27 -18.71 6.33 25.20
C GLU A 27 -18.21 6.58 23.77
N TYR A 28 -17.70 5.53 23.10
CA TYR A 28 -17.15 5.64 21.75
C TYR A 28 -18.16 5.32 20.63
N GLY A 29 -19.44 5.14 20.96
CA GLY A 29 -20.49 4.85 19.99
C GLY A 29 -20.35 3.48 19.30
N LEU A 30 -19.75 2.51 19.98
CA LEU A 30 -19.53 1.15 19.48
C LEU A 30 -20.70 0.24 19.86
N ARG A 31 -21.00 -0.73 19.00
CA ARG A 31 -22.00 -1.77 19.29
C ARG A 31 -21.36 -2.89 20.12
N SER A 32 -21.70 -2.99 21.39
CA SER A 32 -21.15 -3.99 22.33
C SER A 32 -21.20 -5.43 21.80
N LYS A 33 -22.35 -5.87 21.26
CA LYS A 33 -22.50 -7.20 20.67
C LYS A 33 -21.52 -7.45 19.51
N ALA A 34 -21.35 -6.48 18.61
CA ALA A 34 -20.44 -6.63 17.48
C ALA A 34 -18.98 -6.74 17.95
N VAL A 35 -18.62 -6.00 18.99
CA VAL A 35 -17.28 -6.05 19.59
C VAL A 35 -17.00 -7.42 20.22
N GLN A 36 -17.97 -8.01 20.90
CA GLN A 36 -17.89 -9.37 21.45
C GLN A 36 -17.74 -10.42 20.34
N GLU A 37 -18.59 -10.34 19.30
CA GLU A 37 -18.53 -11.23 18.14
C GLU A 37 -17.17 -11.15 17.42
N ILE A 38 -16.58 -9.96 17.30
CA ILE A 38 -15.23 -9.77 16.73
C ILE A 38 -14.18 -10.52 17.56
N ALA A 39 -14.23 -10.43 18.89
CA ALA A 39 -13.28 -11.12 19.76
C ALA A 39 -13.40 -12.65 19.63
N GLU A 40 -14.62 -13.17 19.54
CA GLU A 40 -14.87 -14.60 19.31
C GLU A 40 -14.37 -15.05 17.93
N LEU A 41 -14.61 -14.27 16.89
CA LEU A 41 -14.14 -14.55 15.53
C LEU A 41 -12.61 -14.55 15.46
N GLN A 42 -11.94 -13.59 16.10
CA GLN A 42 -10.48 -13.56 16.18
C GLN A 42 -9.92 -14.79 16.87
N TRP A 43 -10.54 -15.22 17.97
CA TRP A 43 -10.13 -16.44 18.67
C TRP A 43 -10.28 -17.67 17.77
N ARG A 44 -11.41 -17.81 17.06
CA ARG A 44 -11.66 -18.93 16.14
C ARG A 44 -10.63 -18.97 15.02
N LEU A 45 -10.33 -17.82 14.40
CA LEU A 45 -9.34 -17.72 13.34
C LEU A 45 -7.93 -18.04 13.83
N ALA A 46 -7.55 -17.54 15.01
CA ALA A 46 -6.24 -17.81 15.60
C ALA A 46 -6.06 -19.30 15.93
N LYS A 47 -7.10 -19.94 16.50
CA LYS A 47 -7.09 -21.37 16.79
C LYS A 47 -6.94 -22.21 15.52
N GLU A 48 -7.67 -21.87 14.47
CA GLU A 48 -7.61 -22.56 13.17
C GLU A 48 -6.25 -22.37 12.49
N ALA A 49 -5.70 -21.15 12.52
CA ALA A 49 -4.38 -20.86 11.97
C ALA A 49 -3.27 -21.65 12.69
N TYR A 50 -3.32 -21.70 14.03
CA TYR A 50 -2.37 -22.49 14.82
C TYR A 50 -2.43 -23.98 14.52
N GLY A 51 -3.64 -24.53 14.34
CA GLY A 51 -3.82 -25.93 13.96
C GLY A 51 -3.15 -26.30 12.63
N LYS A 52 -2.97 -25.32 11.72
CA LYS A 52 -2.35 -25.51 10.40
C LYS A 52 -0.88 -25.11 10.36
N ILE A 53 -0.46 -24.16 11.18
CA ILE A 53 0.91 -23.64 11.20
C ILE A 53 1.42 -23.63 12.65
N PRO A 54 1.88 -24.79 13.16
CA PRO A 54 2.37 -24.91 14.54
C PRO A 54 3.60 -24.04 14.83
N GLU A 55 4.34 -23.65 13.78
CA GLU A 55 5.53 -22.80 13.83
C GLU A 55 5.21 -21.33 14.15
N LEU A 56 3.95 -20.91 13.93
CA LEU A 56 3.46 -19.63 14.45
C LEU A 56 3.29 -19.81 15.96
N ASN A 57 4.34 -19.50 16.73
CA ASN A 57 4.29 -19.31 18.19
C ASN A 57 3.42 -18.08 18.55
N LEU A 58 2.17 -18.06 18.09
CA LEU A 58 1.14 -17.12 18.51
C LEU A 58 0.82 -17.47 19.97
N HIS A 59 1.52 -16.83 20.90
CA HIS A 59 1.14 -16.89 22.31
C HIS A 59 -0.35 -16.54 22.40
N PHE A 60 -1.15 -17.47 22.95
CA PHE A 60 -2.61 -17.48 22.97
C PHE A 60 -3.22 -16.39 23.87
N ARG A 61 -2.58 -15.22 23.96
CA ARG A 61 -3.08 -14.03 24.63
C ARG A 61 -3.56 -13.06 23.56
N LEU A 62 -4.88 -12.94 23.45
CA LEU A 62 -5.58 -11.85 22.78
C LEU A 62 -5.42 -10.50 23.53
N GLU A 63 -4.38 -10.35 24.37
CA GLU A 63 -3.94 -9.06 24.91
C GLU A 63 -3.07 -8.39 23.84
N MET A 64 -3.72 -7.92 22.78
CA MET A 64 -3.02 -7.26 21.69
C MET A 64 -2.58 -5.87 22.13
N VAL A 65 -1.27 -5.63 22.11
CA VAL A 65 -0.70 -4.29 22.25
C VAL A 65 -0.97 -3.52 20.94
N PRO A 66 -1.23 -2.20 20.99
CA PRO A 66 -1.27 -1.39 19.79
C PRO A 66 -0.02 -1.61 18.92
N PRO A 67 -0.18 -1.80 17.60
CA PRO A 67 0.93 -2.10 16.72
C PRO A 67 1.93 -0.93 16.66
N SER A 68 3.22 -1.25 16.52
CA SER A 68 4.25 -0.25 16.23
C SER A 68 4.07 0.35 14.83
N ASP A 69 4.75 1.47 14.53
CA ASP A 69 4.69 2.10 13.21
C ASP A 69 5.13 1.16 12.09
N ILE A 70 6.14 0.32 12.36
CA ILE A 70 6.62 -0.70 11.44
C ILE A 70 5.54 -1.76 11.19
N GLN A 71 4.87 -2.23 12.25
CA GLN A 71 3.76 -3.18 12.13
C GLN A 71 2.58 -2.58 11.37
N CYS A 72 2.22 -1.31 11.63
CA CYS A 72 1.21 -0.59 10.87
C CYS A 72 1.57 -0.56 9.37
N LYS A 73 2.84 -0.26 9.03
CA LYS A 73 3.31 -0.28 7.64
C LYS A 73 3.15 -1.66 7.00
N LEU A 74 3.55 -2.73 7.70
CA LEU A 74 3.42 -4.10 7.21
C LEU A 74 1.95 -4.51 7.03
N LEU A 75 1.07 -4.14 7.96
CA LEU A 75 -0.37 -4.40 7.85
C LEU A 75 -0.97 -3.70 6.63
N ARG A 76 -0.57 -2.45 6.34
CA ARG A 76 -0.99 -1.74 5.12
C ARG A 76 -0.51 -2.45 3.85
N GLN A 77 0.70 -3.01 3.86
CA GLN A 77 1.22 -3.81 2.75
C GLN A 77 0.43 -5.12 2.57
N ILE A 78 0.07 -5.81 3.66
CA ILE A 78 -0.79 -7.00 3.62
C ILE A 78 -2.16 -6.69 3.01
N MET A 79 -2.75 -5.54 3.36
CA MET A 79 -4.02 -5.10 2.76
C MET A 79 -3.90 -4.92 1.24
N LEU A 80 -2.79 -4.35 0.75
CA LEU A 80 -2.54 -4.23 -0.69
C LEU A 80 -2.37 -5.58 -1.38
N ILE A 81 -1.63 -6.52 -0.76
CA ILE A 81 -1.45 -7.88 -1.30
C ILE A 81 -2.78 -8.62 -1.40
N GLY A 82 -3.66 -8.44 -0.40
CA GLY A 82 -4.98 -9.09 -0.37
C GLY A 82 -5.99 -8.49 -1.35
N MET A 83 -5.81 -7.23 -1.76
CA MET A 83 -6.78 -6.49 -2.59
C MET A 83 -6.05 -5.64 -3.66
N PRO A 84 -5.29 -6.25 -4.57
CA PRO A 84 -4.47 -5.53 -5.54
C PRO A 84 -5.31 -4.80 -6.61
N ASP A 85 -6.51 -5.29 -6.88
CA ASP A 85 -7.51 -4.74 -7.80
C ASP A 85 -8.29 -3.55 -7.18
N HIS A 86 -8.40 -3.48 -5.86
CA HIS A 86 -9.08 -2.39 -5.16
C HIS A 86 -8.18 -1.19 -4.85
N VAL A 87 -7.33 -0.81 -5.80
CA VAL A 87 -6.46 0.37 -5.69
C VAL A 87 -7.13 1.58 -6.35
N ALA A 88 -7.00 2.74 -5.71
CA ALA A 88 -7.47 4.00 -6.25
C ALA A 88 -6.41 5.12 -6.14
N LYS A 89 -6.34 5.95 -7.18
CA LYS A 89 -5.48 7.13 -7.23
C LYS A 89 -6.31 8.40 -7.16
N LYS A 90 -5.87 9.35 -6.35
CA LYS A 90 -6.49 10.67 -6.24
C LYS A 90 -6.43 11.41 -7.58
N ILE A 91 -7.55 11.99 -7.99
CA ILE A 91 -7.65 12.80 -9.19
C ILE A 91 -7.29 14.24 -8.81
N PRO A 92 -6.33 14.90 -9.49
CA PRO A 92 -6.02 16.29 -9.22
C PRO A 92 -7.17 17.20 -9.65
N ARG A 93 -7.34 18.34 -8.97
CA ARG A 93 -8.47 19.25 -9.20
C ARG A 93 -8.54 19.78 -10.64
N SER A 94 -7.39 19.87 -11.31
CA SER A 94 -7.27 20.31 -12.70
C SER A 94 -7.91 19.35 -13.71
N GLU A 95 -8.01 18.07 -13.38
CA GLU A 95 -8.54 17.03 -14.27
C GLU A 95 -10.04 16.78 -14.08
N LEU A 96 -10.66 17.43 -13.09
CA LEU A 96 -12.08 17.25 -12.81
C LEU A 96 -12.98 18.09 -13.69
N LYS A 97 -14.11 17.48 -14.08
CA LYS A 97 -15.18 18.16 -14.80
C LYS A 97 -15.88 19.15 -13.86
N LYS A 98 -16.45 20.23 -14.41
CA LYS A 98 -17.09 21.31 -13.63
C LYS A 98 -18.12 20.83 -12.60
N HIS A 99 -18.87 19.77 -12.90
CA HIS A 99 -19.87 19.20 -11.99
C HIS A 99 -19.25 18.36 -10.84
N GLU A 100 -18.05 17.81 -11.04
CA GLU A 100 -17.28 17.05 -10.05
C GLU A 100 -16.52 18.00 -9.10
N VAL A 101 -16.09 19.15 -9.61
CA VAL A 101 -15.40 20.19 -8.80
C VAL A 101 -16.27 20.71 -7.66
N ALA A 102 -17.59 20.85 -7.88
CA ALA A 102 -18.54 21.22 -6.82
C ALA A 102 -18.56 20.21 -5.65
N LYS A 103 -18.14 18.97 -5.91
CA LYS A 103 -18.17 17.84 -4.98
C LYS A 103 -16.77 17.46 -4.46
N TRP A 104 -15.76 18.29 -4.78
CA TRP A 104 -14.37 18.10 -4.37
C TRP A 104 -14.16 17.93 -2.86
N ARG A 105 -15.13 18.36 -2.03
CA ARG A 105 -15.08 18.23 -0.57
C ARG A 105 -14.79 16.79 -0.09
N TYR A 106 -15.05 15.78 -0.92
CA TYR A 106 -14.81 14.37 -0.58
C TYR A 106 -13.59 13.75 -1.28
N ALA A 107 -12.80 14.53 -2.03
CA ALA A 107 -11.70 14.08 -2.88
C ALA A 107 -12.11 12.98 -3.89
N ALA A 108 -12.02 13.28 -5.18
CA ALA A 108 -12.33 12.31 -6.22
C ALA A 108 -11.14 11.37 -6.47
N TYR A 109 -11.43 10.09 -6.65
CA TYR A 109 -10.46 9.06 -6.98
C TYR A 109 -10.88 8.34 -8.24
N ARG A 110 -9.90 7.85 -8.98
CA ARG A 110 -10.11 6.91 -10.07
C ARG A 110 -9.68 5.53 -9.59
N CYS A 111 -10.56 4.55 -9.71
CA CYS A 111 -10.31 3.16 -9.33
C CYS A 111 -9.88 2.35 -10.56
N THR A 112 -9.20 1.23 -10.34
CA THR A 112 -8.75 0.34 -11.42
C THR A 112 -9.93 -0.24 -12.22
N GLU A 113 -10.97 -0.68 -11.51
CA GLU A 113 -12.13 -1.36 -12.08
C GLU A 113 -13.23 -0.42 -12.61
N MET A 114 -13.10 0.90 -12.40
CA MET A 114 -14.20 1.86 -12.63
C MET A 114 -13.73 3.06 -13.45
N GLU A 115 -14.54 3.49 -14.41
CA GLU A 115 -14.25 4.70 -15.20
C GLU A 115 -14.71 5.98 -14.51
N GLU A 116 -15.83 5.89 -13.79
CA GLU A 116 -16.41 7.01 -13.06
C GLU A 116 -15.62 7.32 -11.78
N PRO A 117 -15.52 8.60 -11.39
CA PRO A 117 -14.87 8.96 -10.15
C PRO A 117 -15.63 8.43 -8.93
N VAL A 118 -14.88 7.97 -7.94
CA VAL A 118 -15.39 7.49 -6.66
C VAL A 118 -14.84 8.37 -5.55
N PHE A 119 -15.65 8.66 -4.53
CA PHE A 119 -15.31 9.61 -3.47
C PHE A 119 -15.00 8.90 -2.15
N ILE A 120 -14.25 9.55 -1.26
CA ILE A 120 -14.09 9.05 0.10
C ILE A 120 -15.41 9.19 0.86
N HIS A 121 -15.84 8.12 1.52
CA HIS A 121 -17.06 8.17 2.34
C HIS A 121 -16.95 9.22 3.45
N PRO A 122 -18.00 10.02 3.73
CA PRO A 122 -17.93 11.14 4.68
C PRO A 122 -17.56 10.80 6.14
N ILE A 123 -17.60 9.53 6.50
CA ILE A 123 -17.28 9.00 7.85
C ILE A 123 -15.82 8.50 7.92
N SER A 124 -15.12 8.38 6.79
CA SER A 124 -13.71 7.96 6.78
C SER A 124 -12.82 8.99 7.46
N VAL A 125 -11.77 8.51 8.13
CA VAL A 125 -10.75 9.37 8.74
C VAL A 125 -9.91 10.12 7.71
N PHE A 126 -9.92 9.66 6.46
CA PHE A 126 -9.19 10.27 5.34
C PHE A 126 -9.96 11.40 4.65
N LYS A 127 -11.14 11.78 5.16
CA LYS A 127 -11.92 12.88 4.58
C LYS A 127 -11.17 14.22 4.60
N GLU A 128 -10.52 14.54 5.71
CA GLU A 128 -9.79 15.80 5.91
C GLU A 128 -8.39 15.75 5.27
N SER A 129 -7.75 14.58 5.30
CA SER A 129 -6.39 14.35 4.77
C SER A 129 -6.37 13.20 3.74
N PRO A 130 -6.98 13.41 2.54
CA PRO A 130 -7.10 12.38 1.52
C PRO A 130 -5.72 12.00 0.93
N PRO A 131 -5.30 10.72 1.04
CA PRO A 131 -4.01 10.24 0.56
C PRO A 131 -3.93 10.22 -0.97
N GLU A 132 -2.72 10.23 -1.53
CA GLU A 132 -2.56 10.16 -3.00
C GLU A 132 -2.96 8.80 -3.57
N TRP A 133 -2.58 7.73 -2.85
CA TRP A 133 -2.87 6.35 -3.20
C TRP A 133 -3.51 5.64 -2.01
N LEU A 134 -4.51 4.82 -2.30
CA LEU A 134 -5.20 4.02 -1.30
C LEU A 134 -5.65 2.67 -1.86
N VAL A 135 -5.91 1.76 -0.93
CA VAL A 135 -6.69 0.53 -1.14
C VAL A 135 -8.03 0.70 -0.43
N TYR A 136 -9.10 0.21 -1.02
CA TYR A 136 -10.44 0.21 -0.42
C TYR A 136 -11.00 -1.20 -0.28
N GLN A 137 -11.89 -1.40 0.70
CA GLN A 137 -12.53 -2.70 0.92
C GLN A 137 -13.73 -2.88 0.00
N GLU A 138 -14.55 -1.84 -0.13
CA GLU A 138 -15.79 -1.88 -0.90
C GLU A 138 -16.16 -0.50 -1.43
N ILE A 139 -17.00 -0.48 -2.47
CA ILE A 139 -17.65 0.72 -2.99
C ILE A 139 -19.14 0.61 -2.67
N PHE A 140 -19.68 1.68 -2.07
CA PHE A 140 -21.09 1.80 -1.74
C PHE A 140 -21.74 2.86 -2.62
N GLU A 141 -22.79 2.48 -3.35
CA GLU A 141 -23.52 3.36 -4.25
C GLU A 141 -24.83 3.82 -3.61
N THR A 142 -25.02 5.13 -3.53
CA THR A 142 -26.29 5.76 -3.14
C THR A 142 -26.73 6.72 -4.25
N SER A 143 -26.70 8.02 -4.00
CA SER A 143 -26.71 9.04 -5.05
C SER A 143 -25.37 9.14 -5.76
N GLU A 144 -24.30 8.76 -5.07
CA GLU A 144 -22.92 8.74 -5.56
C GLU A 144 -22.20 7.50 -5.05
N LYS A 145 -21.05 7.20 -5.66
CA LYS A 145 -20.20 6.07 -5.32
C LYS A 145 -19.16 6.51 -4.28
N PHE A 146 -19.14 5.82 -3.14
CA PHE A 146 -18.25 6.10 -2.03
C PHE A 146 -17.41 4.88 -1.67
N MET A 147 -16.10 5.08 -1.46
CA MET A 147 -15.20 4.04 -0.94
C MET A 147 -15.29 3.92 0.58
N LYS A 148 -15.34 2.69 1.08
CA LYS A 148 -15.24 2.36 2.51
C LYS A 148 -14.08 1.39 2.76
N GLY A 149 -13.63 1.36 4.02
CA GLY A 149 -12.52 0.50 4.43
C GLY A 149 -11.19 0.96 3.84
N ILE A 150 -10.92 2.26 3.86
CA ILE A 150 -9.78 2.86 3.18
C ILE A 150 -8.49 2.60 3.97
N THR A 151 -7.43 2.24 3.26
CA THR A 151 -6.06 2.14 3.76
C THR A 151 -5.13 2.89 2.81
N ALA A 152 -4.45 3.94 3.29
CA ALA A 152 -3.45 4.64 2.49
C ALA A 152 -2.31 3.69 2.11
N ILE A 153 -1.70 3.87 0.94
CA ILE A 153 -0.54 3.09 0.48
C ILE A 153 0.50 3.99 -0.20
N GLU A 154 1.70 3.48 -0.35
CA GLU A 154 2.83 4.15 -0.98
C GLU A 154 3.00 3.59 -2.41
N PRO A 155 3.18 4.45 -3.43
CA PRO A 155 3.20 4.01 -4.83
C PRO A 155 4.34 3.05 -5.15
N GLU A 156 5.47 3.13 -4.45
CA GLU A 156 6.60 2.18 -4.57
C GLU A 156 6.23 0.73 -4.20
N TRP A 157 5.11 0.51 -3.51
CA TRP A 157 4.65 -0.83 -3.14
C TRP A 157 3.93 -1.54 -4.29
N LEU A 158 3.33 -0.81 -5.23
CA LEU A 158 2.50 -1.37 -6.29
C LEU A 158 3.28 -2.38 -7.17
N PRO A 159 4.50 -2.08 -7.65
CA PRO A 159 5.22 -3.05 -8.48
C PRO A 159 5.77 -4.25 -7.72
N ILE A 160 5.83 -4.18 -6.39
CA ILE A 160 6.35 -5.25 -5.52
C ILE A 160 5.20 -6.21 -5.20
N TYR A 161 4.05 -5.68 -4.78
CA TYR A 161 2.95 -6.46 -4.24
C TYR A 161 1.78 -6.66 -5.22
N ALA A 162 1.68 -5.83 -6.25
CA ALA A 162 0.61 -5.88 -7.26
C ALA A 162 1.18 -5.86 -8.69
N ARG A 163 2.32 -6.55 -8.89
CA ARG A 163 3.07 -6.54 -10.16
C ARG A 163 2.24 -6.91 -11.39
N GLY A 164 1.29 -7.83 -11.25
CA GLY A 164 0.44 -8.29 -12.34
C GLY A 164 -0.45 -7.20 -12.96
N LEU A 165 -0.70 -6.11 -12.21
CA LEU A 165 -1.50 -4.96 -12.65
C LEU A 165 -0.63 -3.78 -13.11
N CYS A 166 0.70 -3.95 -13.07
CA CYS A 166 1.67 -2.94 -13.50
C CYS A 166 2.16 -3.22 -14.93
N ASN A 167 2.07 -2.21 -15.80
CA ASN A 167 2.80 -2.18 -17.05
C ASN A 167 4.00 -1.24 -16.91
N LEU A 168 5.22 -1.79 -16.79
CA LEU A 168 6.43 -0.99 -16.57
C LEU A 168 7.27 -0.90 -17.84
N SER A 169 7.80 0.30 -18.10
CA SER A 169 8.76 0.58 -19.17
C SER A 169 10.13 -0.04 -18.88
N ALA A 170 11.02 0.08 -19.86
CA ALA A 170 12.46 -0.08 -19.63
C ALA A 170 12.95 0.94 -18.57
N PRO A 171 14.08 0.66 -17.88
CA PRO A 171 14.75 1.61 -17.00
C PRO A 171 14.97 2.95 -17.70
N LEU A 172 14.73 4.05 -16.97
CA LEU A 172 15.04 5.39 -17.41
C LEU A 172 16.55 5.62 -17.36
N ASP A 173 17.08 6.35 -18.34
CA ASP A 173 18.48 6.77 -18.36
C ASP A 173 18.80 7.80 -17.27
N ALA A 174 17.78 8.57 -16.86
CA ALA A 174 17.84 9.55 -15.78
C ALA A 174 16.57 9.49 -14.91
N PRO A 175 16.67 9.48 -13.57
CA PRO A 175 17.90 9.49 -12.77
C PRO A 175 18.70 8.18 -12.87
N LEU A 176 20.01 8.27 -12.66
CA LEU A 176 20.90 7.12 -12.69
C LEU A 176 20.47 6.07 -11.65
N PRO A 177 20.55 4.77 -12.00
CA PRO A 177 20.37 3.70 -11.05
C PRO A 177 21.28 3.82 -9.83
N ARG A 178 20.77 3.44 -8.66
CA ARG A 178 21.48 3.53 -7.38
C ARG A 178 21.71 2.13 -6.81
N PHE A 179 22.90 1.90 -6.31
CA PHE A 179 23.19 0.69 -5.53
C PHE A 179 22.85 0.95 -4.06
N ASP A 180 22.17 0.00 -3.42
CA ASP A 180 22.01 -0.01 -1.96
C ASP A 180 22.87 -1.13 -1.37
N GLU A 181 23.85 -0.73 -0.56
CA GLU A 181 24.80 -1.64 0.08
C GLU A 181 24.12 -2.59 1.08
N LYS A 182 23.02 -2.17 1.71
CA LYS A 182 22.34 -2.98 2.73
C LYS A 182 21.54 -4.12 2.13
N SER A 183 20.93 -3.88 0.97
CA SER A 183 20.14 -4.89 0.27
C SER A 183 20.92 -5.61 -0.84
N GLU A 184 22.16 -5.19 -1.10
CA GLU A 184 23.02 -5.63 -2.21
C GLU A 184 22.31 -5.59 -3.57
N LYS A 185 21.42 -4.60 -3.76
CA LYS A 185 20.52 -4.50 -4.91
C LYS A 185 20.66 -3.17 -5.65
N MET A 186 20.47 -3.24 -6.96
CA MET A 186 20.44 -2.08 -7.86
C MET A 186 19.02 -1.57 -8.07
N TYR A 187 18.78 -0.31 -7.74
CA TYR A 187 17.51 0.38 -7.95
C TYR A 187 17.57 1.21 -9.23
N CYS A 188 16.55 1.12 -10.08
CA CYS A 188 16.41 1.98 -11.25
C CYS A 188 15.08 2.72 -11.22
N TYR A 189 14.98 3.78 -12.00
CA TYR A 189 13.71 4.49 -12.18
C TYR A 189 13.01 3.90 -13.40
N VAL A 190 11.73 3.60 -13.29
CA VAL A 190 10.92 3.16 -14.43
C VAL A 190 9.67 4.04 -14.51
N ARG A 191 9.14 4.23 -15.72
CA ARG A 191 7.77 4.71 -15.85
C ARG A 191 6.87 3.51 -15.93
N GLY A 192 5.71 3.60 -15.32
CA GLY A 192 4.73 2.54 -15.43
C GLY A 192 3.32 3.07 -15.49
N THR A 193 2.40 2.17 -15.79
CA THR A 193 1.00 2.36 -15.47
C THR A 193 0.58 1.28 -14.48
N PHE A 194 -0.32 1.64 -13.57
CA PHE A 194 -1.06 0.69 -12.74
C PHE A 194 -2.49 0.68 -13.27
N GLY A 195 -2.92 -0.40 -13.92
CA GLY A 195 -4.16 -0.40 -14.70
C GLY A 195 -4.19 0.77 -15.71
N LYS A 196 -5.23 1.61 -15.63
CA LYS A 196 -5.40 2.82 -16.47
C LYS A 196 -4.64 4.05 -15.96
N HIS A 197 -3.95 3.97 -14.82
CA HIS A 197 -3.31 5.11 -14.16
C HIS A 197 -1.84 5.22 -14.55
N THR A 198 -1.37 6.40 -14.98
CA THR A 198 0.07 6.64 -15.14
C THR A 198 0.71 6.86 -13.77
N VAL A 199 1.80 6.14 -13.51
CA VAL A 199 2.57 6.20 -12.28
C VAL A 199 4.06 6.22 -12.62
N LEU A 200 4.76 7.26 -12.20
CA LEU A 200 6.21 7.21 -12.18
C LEU A 200 6.61 6.45 -10.92
N ILE A 201 7.23 5.27 -11.07
CA ILE A 201 7.55 4.41 -9.93
C ILE A 201 9.06 4.17 -9.89
N VAL A 202 9.65 4.34 -8.72
CA VAL A 202 11.00 3.86 -8.47
C VAL A 202 10.90 2.35 -8.26
N TYR A 203 11.48 1.56 -9.16
CA TYR A 203 11.31 0.11 -9.15
C TYR A 203 12.64 -0.62 -9.23
N PHE A 204 12.76 -1.63 -8.37
CA PHE A 204 13.84 -2.59 -8.41
C PHE A 204 13.54 -3.66 -9.47
N ARG A 205 14.39 -3.79 -10.48
CA ARG A 205 14.29 -4.87 -11.47
C ARG A 205 15.23 -6.01 -11.09
N ASP A 206 14.66 -7.13 -10.64
CA ASP A 206 15.38 -8.40 -10.52
C ASP A 206 16.01 -8.77 -11.86
N GLY A 207 17.34 -8.94 -11.88
CA GLY A 207 18.09 -9.37 -13.07
C GLY A 207 19.17 -8.42 -13.59
N TYR A 208 19.27 -7.18 -13.08
CA TYR A 208 20.46 -6.36 -13.35
C TYR A 208 21.53 -6.71 -12.32
N SER A 209 22.44 -7.61 -12.68
CA SER A 209 23.64 -7.83 -11.87
C SER A 209 24.48 -6.55 -11.85
N VAL A 210 25.16 -6.28 -10.73
CA VAL A 210 26.11 -5.16 -10.61
C VAL A 210 27.14 -5.20 -11.75
N LEU A 211 27.51 -6.39 -12.23
CA LEU A 211 28.38 -6.61 -13.38
C LEU A 211 27.77 -6.14 -14.71
N THR A 212 26.51 -6.50 -15.00
CA THR A 212 25.84 -6.10 -16.24
C THR A 212 25.69 -4.59 -16.31
N PHE A 213 25.43 -3.94 -15.18
CA PHE A 213 25.34 -2.49 -15.09
C PHE A 213 26.72 -1.81 -15.19
N LYS A 214 27.73 -2.30 -14.45
CA LYS A 214 29.12 -1.84 -14.58
C LYS A 214 29.57 -1.95 -16.04
N LEU A 215 29.33 -3.07 -16.72
CA LEU A 215 29.68 -3.24 -18.14
C LEU A 215 28.93 -2.25 -19.05
N HIS A 216 27.62 -2.10 -18.92
CA HIS A 216 26.84 -1.18 -19.76
C HIS A 216 27.27 0.29 -19.57
N TYR A 217 27.50 0.74 -18.32
CA TYR A 217 27.94 2.11 -18.05
C TYR A 217 29.43 2.34 -18.32
N PHE A 218 30.29 1.35 -18.08
CA PHE A 218 31.70 1.40 -18.47
C PHE A 218 31.83 1.55 -19.99
N LEU A 219 30.95 0.91 -20.76
CA LEU A 219 30.89 1.08 -22.22
C LEU A 219 30.30 2.43 -22.66
N ILE A 220 29.39 3.03 -21.89
CA ILE A 220 28.67 4.27 -22.29
C ILE A 220 29.35 5.56 -21.81
N THR A 221 30.02 5.58 -20.64
CA THR A 221 30.38 6.85 -19.97
C THR A 221 31.87 7.20 -19.86
N SER A 222 32.85 6.33 -20.11
CA SER A 222 34.26 6.78 -19.99
C SER A 222 35.36 5.96 -20.66
N VAL A 223 35.07 5.00 -21.55
CA VAL A 223 36.13 4.11 -22.07
C VAL A 223 36.26 4.09 -23.59
N TYR A 224 35.72 5.10 -24.29
CA TYR A 224 36.19 5.36 -25.66
C TYR A 224 37.56 6.05 -25.69
N HIS A 225 38.02 6.68 -24.59
CA HIS A 225 39.33 7.33 -24.58
C HIS A 225 40.47 6.44 -24.06
N PHE A 226 40.21 5.62 -23.02
CA PHE A 226 41.26 4.79 -22.39
C PHE A 226 41.53 3.47 -23.13
N LEU A 227 40.50 2.83 -23.73
CA LEU A 227 40.69 1.63 -24.55
C LEU A 227 41.33 1.96 -25.91
N PHE A 228 41.14 3.16 -26.45
CA PHE A 228 41.81 3.60 -27.69
C PHE A 228 43.32 3.77 -27.49
N LEU A 229 43.73 4.28 -26.32
CA LEU A 229 45.14 4.32 -25.91
C LEU A 229 45.72 2.92 -25.68
N TYR A 230 44.96 2.00 -25.09
CA TYR A 230 45.42 0.62 -24.89
C TYR A 230 45.57 -0.17 -26.20
N PHE A 231 44.68 0.03 -27.18
CA PHE A 231 44.78 -0.60 -28.50
C PHE A 231 45.86 0.02 -29.40
N SER A 232 46.22 1.30 -29.21
CA SER A 232 47.29 1.95 -29.99
C SER A 232 48.70 1.60 -29.51
N ILE A 233 48.84 1.01 -28.32
CA ILE A 233 50.12 0.54 -27.76
C ILE A 233 50.39 -0.93 -28.11
N LEU A 234 49.36 -1.65 -28.60
CA LEU A 234 49.41 -3.09 -28.90
C LEU A 234 49.42 -3.40 -30.40
N LEU A 235 49.74 -2.41 -31.24
CA LEU A 235 49.91 -2.51 -32.69
C LEU A 235 51.28 -2.00 -33.11
#